data_AF-A0A0B1SUJ4-F1
#
_entry.id   AF-A0A0B1SUJ4-F1
#
_cell.length_a   1.000
_cell.length_b   1.000
_cell.length_c   1.000
_cell.angle_alpha   90.00
_cell.angle_beta   90.00
_cell.angle_gamma   90.00
#
_symmetry.space_group_name_H-M   'P 1'
#
loop_
_entity.id
_entity.type
_entity.pdbx_description
1 polymer ?
#
loop_
_entity_poly.entity_id
_entity_poly.type
_entity_poly.pdbx_seq_one_letter_code
_entity_poly.pdbx_strand_id
1 'polypeptide(L)'
;MASGEVKAEDNSFDSQASLYSERTKKRRYKAKRDKKPSATGRTWRKVEDPHAPRKPRSGYVHFLSSRRSRYGTVKQGCDQKSINIALAAEWQGLTDEERKPFLDLAIKERQQYEVELKAYEKTEHYREFMDFFNPCRGIFSLCIGLEPRI
;
A
#
# COMPACT_ATOMS: atom_id res chain seq x y z
N MET A 1 59.81 -3.14 43.34
CA MET A 1 59.39 -3.77 42.06
C MET A 1 57.89 -3.61 41.94
N ALA A 2 57.46 -2.98 40.86
CA ALA A 2 56.04 -2.84 40.53
C ALA A 2 55.50 -4.20 40.07
N SER A 3 54.39 -4.63 40.64
CA SER A 3 53.55 -5.66 40.05
C SER A 3 52.15 -5.06 40.02
N GLY A 4 51.82 -4.51 38.86
CA GLY A 4 50.47 -4.07 38.57
C GLY A 4 49.60 -5.29 38.33
N GLU A 5 48.35 -5.21 38.78
CA GLU A 5 47.30 -6.08 38.30
C GLU A 5 46.20 -5.20 37.69
N VAL A 6 46.02 -5.42 36.39
CA VAL A 6 45.06 -4.78 35.50
C VAL A 6 43.65 -5.04 36.00
N LYS A 7 42.95 -3.98 36.41
CA LYS A 7 41.49 -4.04 36.57
C LYS A 7 40.91 -4.26 35.18
N ALA A 8 40.46 -5.47 34.91
CA ALA A 8 39.65 -5.79 33.75
C ALA A 8 38.39 -4.92 33.80
N GLU A 9 38.38 -3.86 33.00
CA GLU A 9 37.16 -3.13 32.72
C GLU A 9 36.31 -4.02 31.82
N ASP A 10 35.36 -4.71 32.45
CA ASP A 10 34.26 -5.43 31.83
C ASP A 10 33.31 -4.43 31.17
N ASN A 11 33.79 -3.75 30.12
CA ASN A 11 32.92 -3.14 29.13
C ASN A 11 32.23 -4.26 28.34
N SER A 12 31.27 -4.92 29.00
CA SER A 12 30.38 -5.90 28.42
C SER A 12 29.59 -5.22 27.30
N PHE A 13 29.85 -5.68 26.08
CA PHE A 13 29.24 -5.27 24.82
C PHE A 13 27.70 -5.24 24.85
N ASP A 14 27.08 -6.01 25.75
CA ASP A 14 25.63 -6.01 25.99
C ASP A 14 25.10 -4.69 26.57
N SER A 15 25.93 -3.95 27.30
CA SER A 15 25.54 -2.65 27.87
C SER A 15 25.38 -1.57 26.79
N GLN A 16 26.23 -1.56 25.78
CA GLN A 16 26.10 -0.64 24.65
C GLN A 16 24.94 -1.02 23.71
N ALA A 17 24.70 -2.32 23.50
CA ALA A 17 23.56 -2.82 22.73
C ALA A 17 22.21 -2.49 23.39
N SER A 18 22.15 -2.65 24.73
CA SER A 18 21.01 -2.24 25.56
C SER A 18 20.71 -0.76 25.43
N LEU A 19 21.72 0.10 25.63
CA LEU A 19 21.57 1.56 25.54
C LEU A 19 21.22 2.02 24.11
N TYR A 20 21.75 1.35 23.08
CA TYR A 20 21.35 1.61 21.69
C TYR A 20 19.89 1.21 21.42
N SER A 21 19.44 0.07 21.96
CA SER A 21 18.05 -0.38 21.88
C SER A 21 17.08 0.54 22.64
N GLU A 22 17.49 1.09 23.79
CA GLU A 22 16.67 2.01 24.57
C GLU A 22 16.61 3.40 23.95
N ARG A 23 17.72 3.89 23.39
CA ARG A 23 17.78 5.18 22.68
C ARG A 23 16.92 5.14 21.42
N THR A 24 16.91 4.03 20.69
CA THR A 24 16.03 3.82 19.52
C THR A 24 14.56 3.69 19.91
N LYS A 25 14.23 2.97 21.00
CA LYS A 25 12.86 2.89 21.58
C LYS A 25 12.34 4.27 22.01
N LYS A 26 13.14 5.06 22.73
CA LYS A 26 12.77 6.44 23.15
C LYS A 26 12.60 7.38 21.96
N ARG A 27 13.47 7.31 20.94
CA ARG A 27 13.30 8.09 19.68
C ARG A 27 11.98 7.73 18.97
N ARG A 28 11.62 6.45 18.94
CA ARG A 28 10.35 5.97 18.36
C ARG A 28 9.13 6.42 19.16
N TYR A 29 9.23 6.47 20.50
CA TYR A 29 8.16 7.01 21.36
C TYR A 29 7.96 8.52 21.17
N LYS A 30 9.05 9.28 21.12
CA LYS A 30 9.01 10.74 20.85
C LYS A 30 8.48 11.06 19.46
N ALA A 31 8.92 10.33 18.42
CA ALA A 31 8.41 10.49 17.05
C ALA A 31 6.92 10.17 16.89
N LYS A 32 6.35 9.28 17.73
CA LYS A 32 4.91 9.02 17.78
C LYS A 32 4.15 10.17 18.46
N ARG A 33 4.72 10.79 19.50
CA ARG A 33 4.11 11.89 20.25
C ARG A 33 4.12 13.21 19.49
N ASP A 34 5.17 13.45 18.70
CA ASP A 34 5.35 14.70 17.95
C ASP A 34 4.67 14.67 16.56
N LYS A 35 4.05 13.56 16.16
CA LYS A 35 3.10 13.52 15.04
C LYS A 35 1.81 14.23 15.44
N LYS A 36 1.81 15.57 15.38
CA LYS A 36 0.58 16.35 15.32
C LYS A 36 -0.26 15.83 14.14
N PRO A 37 -1.57 15.56 14.30
CA PRO A 37 -2.42 15.29 13.14
C PRO A 37 -2.31 16.51 12.23
N SER A 38 -1.91 16.32 10.98
CA SER A 38 -1.82 17.42 10.02
C SER A 38 -3.20 18.09 9.95
N ALA A 39 -3.27 19.36 10.33
CA ALA A 39 -4.51 20.16 10.29
C ALA A 39 -5.12 20.27 8.87
N THR A 40 -4.38 19.85 7.85
CA THR A 40 -4.91 19.49 6.53
C THR A 40 -5.50 18.08 6.55
N GLY A 41 -6.59 17.90 7.30
CA GLY A 41 -7.42 16.68 7.29
C GLY A 41 -8.18 16.47 5.98
N ARG A 42 -7.68 16.97 4.85
CA ARG A 42 -8.18 16.58 3.53
C ARG A 42 -7.39 15.36 3.11
N THR A 43 -7.89 14.19 3.48
CA THR A 43 -7.67 13.01 2.64
C THR A 43 -8.20 13.42 1.28
N TRP A 44 -7.31 13.69 0.32
CA TRP A 44 -7.70 13.88 -1.07
C TRP A 44 -8.49 12.63 -1.44
N ARG A 45 -9.82 12.73 -1.49
CA ARG A 45 -10.65 11.64 -2.00
C ARG A 45 -10.22 11.50 -3.44
N LYS A 46 -9.71 10.31 -3.78
CA LYS A 46 -9.42 9.99 -5.16
C LYS A 46 -10.74 10.13 -5.91
N VAL A 47 -10.82 11.07 -6.85
CA VAL A 47 -11.98 11.14 -7.74
C VAL A 47 -11.88 9.90 -8.61
N GLU A 48 -12.84 9.01 -8.44
CA GLU A 48 -12.99 7.81 -9.25
C GLU A 48 -14.07 8.11 -10.28
N ASP A 49 -13.79 7.88 -11.56
CA ASP A 49 -14.80 7.98 -12.61
C ASP A 49 -15.80 6.81 -12.45
N PRO A 50 -17.12 7.07 -12.36
CA PRO A 50 -18.15 6.04 -12.39
C PRO A 50 -18.11 5.09 -13.60
N HIS A 51 -17.59 5.57 -14.74
CA HIS A 51 -17.50 4.82 -16.01
C HIS A 51 -16.16 4.09 -16.19
N ALA A 52 -15.17 4.35 -15.34
CA ALA A 52 -13.89 3.68 -15.43
C ALA A 52 -14.03 2.19 -15.07
N PRO A 53 -13.34 1.28 -15.80
CA PRO A 53 -13.32 -0.12 -15.43
C PRO A 53 -12.74 -0.26 -14.01
N ARG A 54 -13.30 -1.19 -13.24
CA ARG A 54 -12.89 -1.42 -11.86
C ARG A 54 -11.58 -2.19 -11.84
N LYS A 55 -10.69 -1.83 -10.92
CA LYS A 55 -9.40 -2.51 -10.75
C LYS A 55 -9.60 -4.01 -10.51
N PRO A 56 -8.74 -4.87 -11.11
CA PRO A 56 -8.84 -6.31 -10.95
C PRO A 56 -8.52 -6.70 -9.50
N ARG A 57 -9.12 -7.79 -9.03
CA ARG A 57 -8.88 -8.29 -7.67
C ARG A 57 -7.62 -9.16 -7.67
N SER A 58 -6.86 -9.08 -6.58
CA SER A 58 -5.74 -10.00 -6.35
C SER A 58 -6.25 -11.40 -5.98
N GLY A 59 -5.46 -12.43 -6.25
CA GLY A 59 -5.82 -13.83 -5.92
C GLY A 59 -6.11 -14.02 -4.43
N TYR A 60 -5.38 -13.33 -3.55
CA TYR A 60 -5.68 -13.34 -2.12
C TYR A 60 -7.07 -12.76 -1.81
N VAL A 61 -7.52 -11.73 -2.54
CA VAL A 61 -8.86 -11.15 -2.35
C VAL A 61 -9.95 -12.11 -2.82
N HIS A 62 -9.69 -12.89 -3.88
CA HIS A 62 -10.58 -13.98 -4.29
C HIS A 62 -10.72 -15.05 -3.22
N PHE A 63 -9.59 -15.46 -2.63
CA PHE A 63 -9.60 -16.38 -1.49
C PHE A 63 -10.40 -15.80 -0.30
N LEU A 64 -10.15 -14.55 0.08
CA LEU A 64 -10.90 -13.88 1.14
C LEU A 64 -12.40 -13.81 0.83
N SER A 65 -12.80 -13.54 -0.41
CA SER A 65 -14.21 -13.46 -0.80
C SER A 65 -14.91 -14.83 -0.64
N SER A 66 -14.27 -15.89 -1.13
CA SER A 66 -14.77 -17.27 -0.99
C SER A 66 -14.90 -17.68 0.47
N ARG A 67 -13.89 -17.35 1.28
CA ARG A 67 -13.85 -17.75 2.69
C ARG A 67 -14.75 -16.88 3.58
N ARG A 68 -14.85 -15.57 3.34
CA ARG A 68 -15.79 -14.67 4.04
C ARG A 68 -17.24 -15.09 3.85
N SER A 69 -17.62 -15.58 2.66
CA SER A 69 -18.96 -16.13 2.44
C SER A 69 -19.26 -17.29 3.39
N ARG A 70 -18.26 -18.14 3.67
CA ARG A 70 -18.38 -19.24 4.64
C ARG A 70 -18.36 -18.78 6.11
N TYR A 71 -17.57 -17.76 6.44
CA TYR A 71 -17.49 -17.24 7.81
C TYR A 71 -18.68 -16.35 8.20
N GLY A 72 -19.29 -15.66 7.24
CA GLY A 72 -20.43 -14.75 7.46
C GLY A 72 -21.70 -15.45 7.95
N THR A 73 -21.86 -16.74 7.67
CA THR A 73 -22.97 -17.56 8.18
C THR A 73 -22.70 -18.11 9.58
N VAL A 74 -21.44 -18.34 9.94
CA VAL A 74 -21.04 -19.05 11.17
C VAL A 74 -20.81 -18.10 12.35
N LYS A 75 -20.38 -16.85 12.13
CA LYS A 75 -20.01 -15.92 13.20
C LYS A 75 -20.63 -14.54 13.01
N GLN A 76 -21.94 -14.42 13.24
CA GLN A 76 -22.57 -13.12 13.39
C GLN A 76 -22.24 -12.55 14.78
N GLY A 77 -21.19 -11.72 14.86
CA GLY A 77 -20.78 -11.04 16.10
C GLY A 77 -19.28 -10.87 16.33
N CYS A 78 -18.42 -11.44 15.46
CA CYS A 78 -16.97 -11.24 15.58
C CYS A 78 -16.49 -10.01 14.79
N ASP A 79 -15.48 -9.32 15.35
CA ASP A 79 -14.82 -8.20 14.67
C ASP A 79 -14.20 -8.68 13.35
N GLN A 80 -14.57 -8.04 12.23
CA GLN A 80 -14.08 -8.34 10.89
C GLN A 80 -12.55 -8.32 10.81
N LYS A 81 -11.90 -7.52 11.66
CA LYS A 81 -10.44 -7.48 11.76
C LYS A 81 -9.87 -8.80 12.24
N SER A 82 -10.44 -9.41 13.28
CA SER A 82 -9.99 -10.70 13.82
C SER A 82 -10.12 -11.82 12.78
N ILE A 83 -11.21 -11.81 12.01
CA ILE A 83 -11.45 -12.76 10.92
C ILE A 83 -10.38 -12.61 9.84
N ASN A 84 -10.06 -11.38 9.42
CA ASN A 84 -9.03 -11.15 8.41
C ASN A 84 -7.64 -11.60 8.85
N ILE A 85 -7.31 -11.50 10.15
CA ILE A 85 -6.04 -12.00 10.69
C ILE A 85 -5.98 -13.53 10.60
N ALA A 86 -7.05 -14.23 10.99
CA ALA A 86 -7.14 -15.68 10.87
C ALA A 86 -7.02 -16.15 9.41
N LEU A 87 -7.71 -15.46 8.48
CA LEU A 87 -7.64 -15.75 7.05
C LEU A 87 -6.26 -15.51 6.45
N ALA A 88 -5.54 -14.48 6.93
CA ALA A 88 -4.18 -14.23 6.49
C ALA A 88 -3.23 -15.36 6.91
N ALA A 89 -3.39 -15.89 8.13
CA ALA A 89 -2.64 -17.04 8.60
C ALA A 89 -2.97 -18.30 7.78
N GLU A 90 -4.26 -18.54 7.48
CA GLU A 90 -4.70 -19.64 6.62
C GLU A 90 -4.05 -19.55 5.23
N TRP A 91 -4.04 -18.37 4.60
CA TRP A 91 -3.43 -18.17 3.28
C TRP A 91 -1.92 -18.47 3.25
N GLN A 92 -1.18 -18.10 4.30
CA GLN A 92 0.25 -18.42 4.39
C GLN A 92 0.49 -19.93 4.62
N GLY A 93 -0.47 -20.63 5.22
CA GLY A 93 -0.41 -22.08 5.43
C GLY A 93 -0.84 -22.93 4.23
N LEU A 94 -1.54 -22.36 3.24
CA LEU A 94 -1.94 -23.08 2.03
C LEU A 94 -0.74 -23.46 1.18
N THR A 95 -0.83 -24.59 0.49
CA THR A 95 0.17 -25.01 -0.50
C THR A 95 0.08 -24.17 -1.78
N ASP A 96 1.15 -24.15 -2.59
CA ASP A 96 1.15 -23.40 -3.85
C ASP A 96 0.10 -23.93 -4.84
N GLU A 97 -0.24 -25.22 -4.77
CA GLU A 97 -1.28 -25.86 -5.58
C GLU A 97 -2.67 -25.32 -5.25
N GLU A 98 -2.98 -25.13 -3.98
CA GLU A 98 -4.25 -24.57 -3.52
C GLU A 98 -4.35 -23.07 -3.80
N ARG A 99 -3.21 -22.36 -3.80
CA ARG A 99 -3.14 -20.93 -4.14
C ARG A 99 -3.26 -20.68 -5.64
N LYS A 100 -2.75 -21.59 -6.47
CA LYS A 100 -2.73 -21.51 -7.94
C LYS A 100 -4.08 -21.13 -8.57
N PRO A 101 -5.23 -21.78 -8.29
CA PRO A 101 -6.50 -21.42 -8.93
C PRO A 101 -6.92 -19.98 -8.65
N PHE A 102 -6.61 -19.45 -7.45
CA PHE A 102 -6.92 -18.05 -7.12
C PHE A 102 -5.99 -17.07 -7.84
N LEU A 103 -4.72 -17.44 -8.02
CA LEU A 103 -3.75 -16.65 -8.79
C LEU A 103 -4.11 -16.63 -10.27
N ASP A 104 -4.47 -17.78 -10.85
CA ASP A 104 -4.88 -17.91 -12.24
C ASP A 104 -6.14 -17.06 -12.53
N LEU A 105 -7.12 -17.07 -11.61
CA LEU A 105 -8.30 -16.22 -11.70
C LEU A 105 -7.93 -14.73 -11.69
N ALA A 106 -7.01 -14.32 -10.81
CA ALA A 106 -6.55 -12.93 -10.75
C ALA A 106 -5.78 -12.50 -12.01
N ILE A 107 -5.00 -13.42 -12.61
CA ILE A 107 -4.31 -13.16 -13.88
C ILE A 107 -5.33 -12.95 -15.00
N LYS A 108 -6.36 -13.80 -15.07
CA LYS A 108 -7.43 -13.68 -16.07
C LYS A 108 -8.19 -12.36 -15.94
N GLU A 109 -8.58 -11.98 -14.73
CA GLU A 109 -9.26 -10.70 -14.49
C GLU A 109 -8.36 -9.51 -14.83
N ARG A 110 -7.06 -9.58 -14.52
CA ARG A 110 -6.11 -8.53 -14.90
C ARG A 110 -6.03 -8.36 -16.41
N GLN A 111 -5.97 -9.45 -17.16
CA GLN A 111 -5.95 -9.41 -18.63
C GLN A 111 -7.24 -8.80 -19.19
N GLN A 112 -8.40 -9.16 -18.66
CA GLN A 112 -9.68 -8.58 -19.05
C GLN A 112 -9.72 -7.07 -18.77
N TYR A 113 -9.29 -6.67 -17.57
CA TYR A 113 -9.20 -5.27 -17.19
C TYR A 113 -8.29 -4.46 -18.11
N GLU A 114 -7.13 -5.02 -18.51
CA GLU A 114 -6.21 -4.34 -19.44
C GLU A 114 -6.86 -4.09 -20.81
N VAL A 115 -7.73 -4.99 -21.27
CA VAL A 115 -8.48 -4.81 -22.52
C VAL A 115 -9.58 -3.75 -22.35
N GLU A 116 -10.36 -3.82 -21.27
CA GLU A 116 -11.41 -2.85 -20.96
C GLU A 116 -10.85 -1.44 -20.75
N LEU A 117 -9.69 -1.32 -20.09
CA LEU A 117 -9.01 -0.05 -19.87
C LEU A 117 -8.59 0.58 -21.19
N LYS A 118 -7.97 -0.18 -22.10
CA LYS A 118 -7.60 0.31 -23.44
C LYS A 118 -8.80 0.74 -24.27
N ALA A 119 -9.96 0.10 -24.07
CA ALA A 119 -11.20 0.52 -24.72
C ALA A 119 -11.72 1.82 -24.12
N TYR A 120 -11.74 1.92 -22.79
CA TYR A 120 -12.19 3.10 -22.05
C TYR A 120 -11.31 4.33 -22.32
N GLU A 121 -9.98 4.19 -22.42
CA GLU A 121 -9.05 5.27 -22.77
C GLU A 121 -9.36 5.94 -24.12
N LYS A 122 -10.06 5.26 -25.03
CA LYS A 122 -10.46 5.79 -26.33
C LYS A 122 -11.80 6.52 -26.31
N THR A 123 -12.56 6.42 -25.22
CA THR A 123 -13.89 7.05 -25.09
C THR A 123 -13.76 8.54 -24.76
N GLU A 124 -14.77 9.33 -25.13
CA GLU A 124 -14.83 10.76 -24.80
C GLU A 124 -14.89 10.99 -23.28
N HIS A 125 -15.55 10.10 -22.53
CA HIS A 125 -15.61 10.16 -21.07
C HIS A 125 -14.23 10.17 -20.41
N TYR A 126 -13.30 9.36 -20.91
CA TYR A 126 -11.93 9.36 -20.38
C TYR A 126 -11.20 10.68 -20.65
N ARG A 127 -11.45 11.32 -21.80
CA ARG A 127 -10.86 12.62 -22.13
C ARG A 127 -11.39 13.71 -21.23
N GLU A 128 -12.71 13.81 -21.09
CA GLU A 128 -13.36 14.76 -20.17
C GLU A 128 -12.90 14.58 -18.73
N PHE A 129 -12.80 13.33 -18.26
CA PHE A 129 -12.29 13.01 -16.94
C PHE A 129 -10.82 13.44 -16.76
N MET A 130 -9.97 13.20 -17.77
CA MET A 130 -8.56 13.61 -17.75
C MET A 130 -8.37 15.12 -17.83
N ASP A 131 -9.22 15.83 -18.58
CA ASP A 131 -9.20 17.29 -18.69
C ASP A 131 -9.65 17.94 -17.38
N PHE A 132 -10.66 17.37 -16.71
CA PHE A 132 -11.07 17.78 -15.37
C PHE A 132 -9.97 17.57 -14.32
N PHE A 133 -9.25 16.44 -14.39
CA PHE A 133 -8.26 16.06 -13.37
C PHE A 133 -6.86 16.66 -13.61
N ASN A 134 -6.58 17.14 -14.83
CA ASN A 134 -5.28 17.68 -15.21
C ASN A 134 -5.43 19.04 -15.94
N PRO A 135 -5.81 20.10 -15.22
CA PRO A 135 -6.14 21.41 -15.81
C PRO A 135 -4.95 22.13 -16.49
N CYS A 136 -3.74 21.57 -16.45
CA CYS A 136 -2.53 22.16 -17.02
C CYS A 136 -2.01 21.44 -18.28
N ARG A 137 -2.85 20.71 -19.01
CA ARG A 137 -2.46 20.16 -20.34
C ARG A 137 -2.52 21.16 -21.50
N GLY A 138 -2.76 22.44 -21.24
CA GLY A 138 -2.90 23.49 -22.27
C GLY A 138 -1.99 24.72 -22.15
N ILE A 139 -1.15 24.87 -21.11
CA ILE A 139 -0.38 26.12 -20.89
C ILE A 139 1.05 26.06 -21.49
N PHE A 140 1.56 24.88 -21.85
CA PHE A 140 2.93 24.72 -22.38
C PHE A 140 3.03 24.64 -23.91
N SER A 141 1.93 24.79 -24.66
CA SER A 141 1.92 24.70 -26.13
C SER A 141 1.79 26.04 -26.85
N LEU A 142 2.24 27.15 -26.23
CA LEU A 142 2.21 28.49 -26.83
C LEU A 142 3.55 29.25 -26.73
N CYS A 143 4.67 28.55 -26.51
CA CYS A 143 6.01 29.16 -26.43
C CYS A 143 7.03 28.61 -27.46
N ILE A 144 6.57 28.12 -28.62
CA ILE A 144 7.47 27.81 -29.74
C ILE A 144 6.87 28.40 -31.01
N GLY A 145 7.18 29.68 -31.29
CA GLY A 145 6.66 30.37 -32.47
C GLY A 145 6.96 31.86 -32.46
N LEU A 146 8.19 32.26 -32.11
CA LEU A 146 8.68 33.61 -32.41
C LEU A 146 9.21 33.54 -33.86
N GLU A 147 8.44 34.04 -34.82
CA GLU A 147 8.93 34.29 -36.18
C GLU A 147 10.07 35.33 -36.15
N PRO A 148 11.19 35.10 -36.86
CA PRO A 148 12.22 36.12 -37.02
C PRO A 148 11.71 37.22 -37.95
N ARG A 149 11.59 38.43 -37.40
CA ARG A 149 11.34 39.67 -38.15
C ARG A 149 12.51 39.91 -39.12
N ILE A 150 12.18 40.03 -40.40
CA ILE A 150 13.04 40.52 -41.49
C ILE A 150 13.46 41.96 -41.21
#